data_AF-A0A943PQA4-F1
#
_entry.id   AF-A0A943PQA4-F1
#
_cell.length_a   1.000
_cell.length_b   1.000
_cell.length_c   1.000
_cell.angle_alpha   90.00
_cell.angle_beta   90.00
_cell.angle_gamma   90.00
#
_symmetry.space_group_name_H-M   'P 1'
#
loop_
_entity.id
_entity.type
_entity.pdbx_description
1 polymer ?
#
loop_
_entity_poly.entity_id
_entity_poly.type
_entity_poly.pdbx_seq_one_letter_code
_entity_poly.pdbx_strand_id
1 'polypeptide(L)'
;MKLKLVRLNSIDGIEMPGILYEPEIRTNNDDNKPVWGMNYYGVTLDESFGEEAMDNVLRPDLMKVGEDKNIIPVRGIAKFENNGYTYTFKTTGTIEKFDGIEQIYKKNNLIYELHCSGGMIV
;
A
#
# COMPACT_ATOMS: atom_id res chain seq x y z
N MET A 1 -15.82 -6.40 17.61
CA MET A 1 -15.64 -4.96 17.35
C MET A 1 -15.59 -4.77 15.83
N LYS A 2 -16.55 -4.07 15.21
CA LYS A 2 -16.58 -3.85 13.76
C LYS A 2 -16.02 -2.46 13.48
N LEU A 3 -14.82 -2.38 12.89
CA LEU A 3 -14.19 -1.12 12.48
C LEU A 3 -14.92 -0.57 11.24
N LYS A 4 -15.24 0.73 11.21
CA LYS A 4 -15.75 1.41 10.00
C LYS A 4 -14.55 1.97 9.23
N LEU A 5 -14.36 1.52 7.99
CA LEU A 5 -13.37 2.08 7.09
C LEU A 5 -13.86 3.46 6.64
N VAL A 6 -13.26 4.53 7.15
CA VAL A 6 -13.41 5.87 6.57
C VAL A 6 -12.26 6.02 5.58
N ARG A 7 -12.48 5.63 4.32
CA ARG A 7 -11.56 5.97 3.22
C ARG A 7 -11.63 7.49 3.03
N LEU A 8 -10.61 8.21 3.50
CA LEU A 8 -10.35 9.57 3.07
C LEU A 8 -9.79 9.49 1.64
N ASN A 9 -10.69 9.67 0.70
CA ASN A 9 -10.50 9.77 -0.74
C ASN A 9 -10.06 8.50 -1.48
N SER A 10 -10.87 8.22 -2.48
CA SER A 10 -10.79 7.20 -3.49
C SER A 10 -9.52 7.32 -4.31
N ILE A 11 -9.02 6.15 -4.70
CA ILE A 11 -8.30 5.93 -5.95
C ILE A 11 -9.25 6.36 -7.08
N ASP A 12 -9.37 7.66 -7.33
CA ASP A 12 -10.09 8.26 -8.46
C ASP A 12 -9.54 9.68 -8.66
N GLY A 13 -8.42 9.78 -9.38
CA GLY A 13 -7.81 11.07 -9.74
C GLY A 13 -6.32 10.94 -9.97
N ILE A 14 -5.93 10.41 -11.14
CA ILE A 14 -4.54 10.36 -11.60
C ILE A 14 -3.93 11.76 -11.60
N GLU A 15 -2.83 11.97 -10.89
CA GLU A 15 -1.64 12.67 -11.42
C GLU A 15 -0.37 11.98 -10.88
N MET A 16 0.34 11.28 -11.77
CA MET A 16 1.77 10.96 -11.62
C MET A 16 2.51 11.97 -12.50
N PRO A 17 3.32 12.89 -11.92
CA PRO A 17 4.67 12.53 -11.49
C PRO A 17 5.08 13.15 -10.13
N GLY A 18 5.95 12.45 -9.40
CA GLY A 18 6.95 13.13 -8.58
C GLY A 18 6.92 12.94 -7.06
N ILE A 19 5.85 12.45 -6.43
CA ILE A 19 5.78 11.88 -5.06
C ILE A 19 4.30 11.68 -4.70
N LEU A 20 3.92 10.51 -4.13
CA LEU A 20 2.58 10.27 -3.58
C LEU A 20 2.62 10.34 -2.05
N TYR A 21 1.83 11.24 -1.43
CA TYR A 21 1.62 11.26 0.01
C TYR A 21 0.14 11.14 0.35
N GLU A 22 -0.24 10.04 0.98
CA GLU A 22 -1.63 9.77 1.35
C GLU A 22 -1.69 9.24 2.79
N PRO A 23 -2.60 9.73 3.65
CA PRO A 23 -2.88 9.12 4.94
C PRO A 23 -4.16 8.27 4.93
N GLU A 24 -4.10 7.05 5.45
CA GLU A 24 -5.27 6.26 5.87
C GLU A 24 -5.46 6.42 7.37
N ILE A 25 -6.67 6.80 7.81
CA ILE A 25 -7.01 6.93 9.24
C ILE A 25 -8.26 6.09 9.53
N ARG A 26 -8.19 5.29 10.59
CA ARG A 26 -9.35 4.54 11.12
C ARG A 26 -9.75 5.14 12.45
N THR A 27 -11.05 5.36 12.62
CA THR A 27 -11.62 5.95 13.82
C THR A 27 -12.40 4.92 14.63
N ASN A 28 -12.56 5.17 15.92
CA ASN A 28 -13.54 4.46 16.72
C ASN A 28 -14.97 4.92 16.34
N ASN A 29 -15.94 4.02 16.45
CA ASN A 29 -17.32 4.26 16.02
C ASN A 29 -18.07 5.25 16.92
N ASP A 30 -17.69 5.35 18.19
CA ASP A 30 -18.48 6.06 19.21
C ASP A 30 -18.17 7.56 19.27
N ASP A 31 -16.91 7.94 19.04
CA ASP A 31 -16.41 9.31 19.23
C ASP A 31 -15.64 9.87 18.01
N ASN A 32 -15.54 9.10 16.93
CA ASN A 32 -14.69 9.41 15.76
C ASN A 32 -13.21 9.68 16.10
N LYS A 33 -12.73 9.27 17.28
CA LYS A 33 -11.33 9.44 17.64
C LYS A 33 -10.48 8.55 16.71
N PRO A 34 -9.42 9.09 16.07
CA PRO A 34 -8.50 8.27 15.30
C PRO A 34 -7.81 7.27 16.24
N VAL A 35 -7.85 6.00 15.88
CA VAL A 35 -7.27 4.89 16.67
C VAL A 35 -6.13 4.19 15.94
N TRP A 36 -6.08 4.32 14.61
CA TRP A 36 -5.03 3.74 13.80
C TRP A 36 -4.81 4.60 12.56
N GLY A 37 -3.56 4.72 12.10
CA GLY A 37 -3.24 5.43 10.88
C GLY A 37 -2.08 4.79 10.13
N MET A 38 -2.00 5.08 8.83
CA MET A 38 -0.85 4.77 7.98
C MET A 38 -0.63 5.92 7.00
N ASN A 39 0.62 6.33 6.79
CA ASN A 39 1.01 7.23 5.73
C ASN A 39 1.75 6.48 4.63
N TYR A 40 1.66 6.99 3.41
CA TYR A 40 2.37 6.49 2.25
C TYR A 40 3.30 7.57 1.70
N TYR A 41 4.45 7.17 1.17
CA TYR A 41 5.39 8.00 0.43
C TYR A 41 5.90 7.20 -0.77
N GLY A 42 5.33 7.45 -1.95
CA GLY A 42 5.66 6.74 -3.20
C GLY A 42 6.49 7.57 -4.16
N VAL A 43 7.43 6.95 -4.88
CA VAL A 43 8.25 7.57 -5.92
C VAL A 43 8.25 6.70 -7.17
N THR A 44 7.85 7.29 -8.29
CA THR A 44 8.04 6.71 -9.63
C THR A 44 9.49 6.91 -10.05
N LEU A 45 10.20 5.81 -10.29
CA LEU A 45 11.62 5.81 -10.63
C LEU A 45 11.86 5.68 -12.14
N ASP A 46 10.86 5.21 -12.87
CA ASP A 46 10.92 4.97 -14.31
C ASP A 46 9.54 5.27 -14.94
N GLU A 47 9.53 5.93 -16.10
CA GLU A 47 8.30 6.34 -16.80
C GLU A 47 7.44 5.15 -17.27
N SER A 48 7.99 3.94 -17.30
CA SER A 48 7.24 2.73 -17.61
C SER A 48 6.30 2.29 -16.48
N PHE A 49 6.38 2.91 -15.30
CA PHE A 49 5.38 2.76 -14.27
C PHE A 49 4.14 3.61 -14.59
N GLY A 50 3.07 2.94 -15.02
CA GLY A 50 1.80 3.55 -15.35
C GLY A 50 0.66 2.54 -15.28
N GLU A 51 -0.44 2.80 -15.99
CA GLU A 51 -1.67 1.99 -15.93
C GLU A 51 -1.43 0.50 -16.18
N GLU A 52 -0.54 0.16 -17.13
CA GLU A 52 -0.18 -1.23 -17.43
C GLU A 52 0.43 -1.95 -16.21
N ALA A 53 1.31 -1.28 -15.45
CA ALA A 53 1.88 -1.86 -14.24
C ALA A 53 0.82 -1.97 -13.13
N MET A 54 -0.09 -0.97 -13.04
CA MET A 54 -1.18 -1.00 -12.07
C MET A 54 -2.12 -2.19 -12.31
N ASP A 55 -2.53 -2.41 -13.55
CA ASP A 55 -3.43 -3.51 -13.94
C ASP A 55 -2.77 -4.87 -13.86
N ASN A 56 -1.51 -4.99 -14.27
CA ASN A 56 -0.85 -6.28 -14.27
C ASN A 56 -0.45 -6.74 -12.87
N VAL A 57 0.02 -5.85 -11.99
CA VAL A 57 0.64 -6.28 -10.74
C VAL A 57 0.06 -5.62 -9.49
N LEU A 58 -0.16 -4.31 -9.48
CA LEU A 58 -0.54 -3.63 -8.23
C LEU A 58 -1.99 -3.93 -7.81
N ARG A 59 -2.98 -3.65 -8.67
CA ARG A 59 -4.40 -3.87 -8.34
C ARG A 59 -4.70 -5.35 -8.04
N PRO A 60 -4.23 -6.32 -8.84
CA PRO A 60 -4.46 -7.74 -8.54
C PRO A 60 -3.83 -8.19 -7.23
N ASP A 61 -2.65 -7.67 -6.88
CA ASP A 61 -2.00 -7.96 -5.61
C ASP A 61 -2.79 -7.39 -4.42
N LEU A 62 -3.17 -6.11 -4.47
CA LEU A 62 -3.93 -5.45 -3.41
C LEU A 62 -5.30 -6.12 -3.13
N MET A 63 -5.91 -6.75 -4.13
CA MET A 63 -7.14 -7.53 -3.95
C MET A 63 -6.96 -8.80 -3.11
N LYS A 64 -5.73 -9.25 -2.88
CA LYS A 64 -5.37 -10.43 -2.07
C LYS A 64 -4.98 -10.08 -0.64
N VAL A 65 -5.29 -8.86 -0.17
CA VAL A 65 -5.04 -8.44 1.21
C VAL A 65 -5.55 -9.47 2.22
N GLY A 66 -4.66 -9.90 3.11
CA GLY A 66 -4.97 -10.88 4.15
C GLY A 66 -4.96 -12.34 3.70
N GLU A 67 -4.67 -12.66 2.43
CA GLU A 67 -4.42 -14.04 2.00
C GLU A 67 -3.07 -14.56 2.51
N ASP A 68 -2.02 -13.73 2.46
CA ASP A 68 -0.70 -14.06 3.02
C ASP A 68 -0.69 -13.85 4.54
N LYS A 69 -0.57 -14.94 5.29
CA LYS A 69 -0.56 -14.93 6.77
C LYS A 69 0.80 -14.62 7.37
N ASN A 70 1.85 -14.52 6.56
CA ASN A 70 3.22 -14.28 7.02
C ASN A 70 3.59 -12.78 7.06
N ILE A 71 2.71 -11.91 6.59
CA ILE A 71 2.91 -10.46 6.58
C ILE A 71 1.74 -9.74 7.26
N ILE A 72 1.98 -8.49 7.65
CA ILE A 72 0.95 -7.61 8.17
C ILE A 72 -0.08 -7.33 7.05
N PRO A 73 -1.39 -7.56 7.25
CA PRO A 73 -2.41 -7.45 6.20
C PRO A 73 -2.85 -5.99 5.97
N VAL A 74 -1.90 -5.14 5.59
CA VAL A 74 -2.11 -3.71 5.28
C VAL A 74 -1.99 -3.39 3.79
N ARG A 75 -1.44 -4.34 3.00
CA ARG A 75 -1.38 -4.33 1.53
C ARG A 75 -1.77 -5.73 1.02
N GLY A 76 -1.42 -6.06 -0.23
CA GLY A 76 -1.64 -7.38 -0.79
C GLY A 76 -0.69 -8.44 -0.24
N ILE A 77 -0.23 -9.38 -1.07
CA ILE A 77 0.65 -10.48 -0.62
C ILE A 77 2.12 -10.06 -0.66
N ALA A 78 3.02 -10.80 0.02
CA ALA A 78 4.41 -10.38 0.11
C ALA A 78 5.13 -10.28 -1.25
N LYS A 79 4.71 -11.10 -2.22
CA LYS A 79 5.27 -11.14 -3.55
C LYS A 79 4.23 -11.61 -4.56
N PHE A 80 4.09 -10.86 -5.66
CA PHE A 80 3.22 -11.21 -6.77
C PHE A 80 3.92 -10.96 -8.10
N GLU A 81 3.77 -11.89 -9.04
CA GLU A 81 4.39 -11.80 -10.37
C GLU A 81 3.34 -12.02 -11.44
N ASN A 82 3.33 -11.15 -12.45
CA ASN A 82 2.43 -11.26 -13.57
C ASN A 82 2.96 -10.49 -14.79
N ASN A 83 2.87 -11.09 -15.98
CA ASN A 83 3.20 -10.45 -17.27
C ASN A 83 4.56 -9.69 -17.30
N GLY A 84 5.59 -10.23 -16.64
CA GLY A 84 6.93 -9.62 -16.60
C GLY A 84 7.09 -8.48 -15.59
N TYR A 85 6.07 -8.26 -14.76
CA TYR A 85 6.12 -7.38 -13.59
C TYR A 85 6.25 -8.21 -12.31
N THR A 86 6.94 -7.64 -11.32
CA THR A 86 7.05 -8.21 -9.98
C THR A 86 6.71 -7.14 -8.96
N TYR A 87 5.76 -7.44 -8.09
CA TYR A 87 5.45 -6.70 -6.89
C TYR A 87 6.11 -7.37 -5.70
N THR A 88 6.65 -6.57 -4.78
CA THR A 88 7.07 -7.05 -3.46
C THR A 88 6.62 -6.10 -2.38
N PHE A 89 6.18 -6.65 -1.25
CA PHE A 89 5.89 -5.90 -0.04
C PHE A 89 6.58 -6.54 1.15
N LYS A 90 7.36 -5.74 1.86
CA LYS A 90 8.08 -6.15 3.07
C LYS A 90 7.69 -5.25 4.22
N THR A 91 7.53 -5.82 5.41
CA THR A 91 7.22 -5.07 6.62
C THR A 91 8.16 -5.43 7.76
N THR A 92 8.32 -4.50 8.68
CA THR A 92 8.95 -4.71 9.98
C THR A 92 8.03 -4.19 11.07
N GLY A 93 8.05 -4.83 12.26
CA GLY A 93 7.16 -4.46 13.37
C GLY A 93 5.85 -5.26 13.38
N THR A 94 4.78 -4.62 13.86
CA THR A 94 3.45 -5.24 14.05
C THR A 94 2.35 -4.29 13.59
N ILE A 95 1.09 -4.74 13.52
CA ILE A 95 -0.03 -3.88 13.09
C ILE A 95 -0.19 -2.62 13.96
N GLU A 96 0.29 -2.67 15.21
CA GLU A 96 0.29 -1.55 16.14
C GLU A 96 1.38 -0.51 15.86
N LYS A 97 2.47 -0.91 15.19
CA LYS A 97 3.58 -0.05 14.78
C LYS A 97 4.44 -0.78 13.75
N PHE A 98 4.39 -0.37 12.50
CA PHE A 98 5.17 -0.96 11.43
C PHE A 98 5.71 0.07 10.46
N ASP A 99 6.74 -0.36 9.76
CA ASP A 99 7.25 0.25 8.54
C ASP A 99 7.19 -0.79 7.42
N GLY A 100 6.85 -0.34 6.22
CA GLY A 100 6.68 -1.17 5.04
C GLY A 100 7.34 -0.55 3.82
N ILE A 101 7.82 -1.41 2.93
CA ILE A 101 8.37 -1.03 1.62
C ILE A 101 7.66 -1.86 0.56
N GLU A 102 7.00 -1.16 -0.35
CA GLU A 102 6.38 -1.66 -1.56
C GLU A 102 7.28 -1.34 -2.75
N GLN A 103 7.52 -2.32 -3.61
CA GLN A 103 8.34 -2.14 -4.80
C GLN A 103 7.71 -2.84 -5.99
N ILE A 104 7.80 -2.20 -7.16
CA ILE A 104 7.37 -2.77 -8.43
C ILE A 104 8.54 -2.78 -9.40
N TYR A 105 8.77 -3.93 -10.01
CA TYR A 105 9.81 -4.17 -10.98
C TYR A 105 9.20 -4.52 -12.34
N LYS A 106 9.84 -4.11 -13.43
CA LYS A 106 9.57 -4.56 -14.80
C LYS A 106 10.84 -5.15 -15.37
N LYS A 107 10.83 -6.44 -15.74
CA LYS A 107 12.03 -7.16 -16.22
C LYS A 107 13.24 -6.97 -15.30
N ASN A 108 13.03 -7.06 -13.98
CA ASN A 108 14.01 -6.89 -12.90
C ASN A 108 14.55 -5.46 -12.68
N ASN A 109 14.06 -4.46 -13.43
CA ASN A 109 14.36 -3.06 -13.15
C ASN A 109 13.33 -2.51 -12.16
N LEU A 110 13.77 -1.88 -11.06
CA LEU A 110 12.88 -1.22 -10.11
C LEU A 110 12.31 0.04 -10.77
N ILE A 111 10.99 0.11 -10.92
CA ILE A 111 10.30 1.21 -11.62
C ILE A 111 9.44 2.07 -10.68
N TYR A 112 9.14 1.55 -9.48
CA TYR A 112 8.39 2.26 -8.45
C TYR A 112 8.74 1.73 -7.06
N GLU A 113 8.83 2.63 -6.09
CA GLU A 113 9.01 2.30 -4.68
C GLU A 113 8.09 3.17 -3.82
N LEU A 114 7.47 2.57 -2.81
CA LEU A 114 6.69 3.24 -1.80
C LEU A 114 7.11 2.81 -0.40
N HIS A 115 7.29 3.79 0.47
CA HIS A 115 7.48 3.58 1.91
C HIS A 115 6.16 3.87 2.60
N CYS A 116 5.74 3.02 3.52
CA CYS A 116 4.63 3.29 4.40
C CYS A 116 5.00 3.08 5.85
N SER A 117 4.43 3.89 6.72
CA SER A 117 4.54 3.73 8.17
C SER A 117 3.15 3.81 8.75
N GLY A 118 2.84 2.93 9.70
CA GLY A 118 1.50 2.92 10.28
C GLY A 118 1.45 2.25 11.64
N GLY A 119 0.33 2.42 12.32
CA GLY A 119 0.15 1.91 13.67
C GLY A 119 -1.01 2.52 14.43
N MET A 120 -1.12 2.14 15.70
CA MET A 120 -2.12 2.68 16.63
C MET A 120 -1.78 4.14 16.97
N ILE A 121 -2.82 4.96 17.05
CA ILE A 121 -2.74 6.35 17.51
C ILE A 121 -3.21 6.35 18.97
N VAL A 122 -2.24 6.45 19.90
CA VAL A 122 -2.46 6.34 21.35
C VAL A 122 -2.61 7.71 22.01
#